data_AF-A0A0J8DCI0-F1
#
_entry.id   AF-A0A0J8DCI0-F1
#
_cell.length_a   1.000
_cell.length_b   1.000
_cell.length_c   1.000
_cell.angle_alpha   90.00
_cell.angle_beta   90.00
_cell.angle_gamma   90.00
#
_symmetry.space_group_name_H-M   'P 1'
#
loop_
_entity.id
_entity.type
_entity.pdbx_description
1 polymer ?
#
loop_
_entity_poly.entity_id
_entity_poly.type
_entity_poly.pdbx_seq_one_letter_code
_entity_poly.pdbx_strand_id
1 'polypeptide(L)'
;MYFTPFSSLNEIYRSYKDEFTSEEAADIAKALRLDFNKELFDLKQFNIGLNVELEHGSKFSETNITNDDPILTGKITLSHLREFPDYYVRLVKLEEEAEEYWSRLRNPDNETREFTLSELSQYDGTAGKPTYVAVNGIVYDVTNNPNWSSGVHFGVSAGKDLTSEFQNCHGSSSILENLPKVGVLKK
;
A
#
# COMPACT_ATOMS: atom_id res chain seq x y z
N MET A 1 -16.99 4.82 17.23
CA MET A 1 -15.85 4.32 16.44
C MET A 1 -16.43 3.93 15.09
N TYR A 2 -16.24 4.77 14.07
CA TYR A 2 -16.90 4.59 12.79
C TYR A 2 -16.21 3.47 12.03
N PHE A 3 -16.91 2.34 11.93
CA PHE A 3 -16.62 1.29 10.96
C PHE A 3 -16.87 1.90 9.58
N THR A 4 -15.81 2.06 8.79
CA THR A 4 -15.98 2.19 7.34
C THR A 4 -16.55 0.85 6.83
N PRO A 5 -17.58 0.85 5.98
CA PRO A 5 -18.08 -0.39 5.42
C PRO A 5 -17.02 -0.89 4.43
N PHE A 6 -16.40 -2.02 4.77
CA PHE A 6 -15.47 -2.69 3.88
C PHE A 6 -16.19 -3.03 2.57
N SER A 7 -15.53 -2.73 1.47
CA SER A 7 -15.63 -3.41 0.19
C SER A 7 -16.02 -4.88 0.38
N SER A 8 -17.15 -5.29 -0.19
CA SER A 8 -17.63 -6.67 -0.06
C SER A 8 -16.55 -7.68 -0.48
N LEU A 9 -16.56 -8.90 0.06
CA LEU A 9 -15.66 -9.99 -0.36
C LEU A 9 -15.48 -10.09 -1.90
N ASN A 10 -16.47 -9.70 -2.68
CA ASN A 10 -16.44 -9.61 -4.15
C ASN A 10 -15.40 -8.64 -4.75
N GLU A 11 -14.91 -7.64 -4.01
CA GLU A 11 -13.83 -6.75 -4.46
C GLU A 11 -12.45 -7.37 -4.27
N ILE A 12 -12.24 -8.11 -3.17
CA ILE A 12 -11.05 -8.96 -2.95
C ILE A 12 -10.94 -10.01 -4.07
N TYR A 13 -12.08 -10.58 -4.50
CA TYR A 13 -12.16 -11.54 -5.60
C TYR A 13 -11.82 -10.98 -6.98
N ARG A 14 -11.74 -9.66 -7.17
CA ARG A 14 -11.44 -9.04 -8.48
C ARG A 14 -9.95 -8.72 -8.70
N SER A 15 -9.10 -8.85 -7.68
CA SER A 15 -7.67 -8.49 -7.81
C SER A 15 -6.86 -9.55 -8.56
N TYR A 16 -7.24 -10.82 -8.46
CA TYR A 16 -6.66 -11.88 -9.28
C TYR A 16 -7.43 -11.98 -10.60
N LYS A 17 -6.68 -11.95 -11.69
CA LYS A 17 -7.22 -12.18 -13.02
C LYS A 17 -7.66 -13.64 -13.08
N ASP A 18 -8.94 -13.89 -13.35
CA ASP A 18 -9.50 -15.24 -13.50
C ASP A 18 -8.93 -15.92 -14.75
N GLU A 19 -7.70 -16.44 -14.67
CA GLU A 19 -7.09 -17.22 -15.74
C GLU A 19 -7.59 -18.67 -15.72
N PHE A 20 -7.84 -19.22 -14.52
CA PHE A 20 -8.64 -20.43 -14.34
C PHE A 20 -10.09 -20.08 -13.99
N THR A 21 -11.00 -20.45 -14.87
CA THR A 21 -12.44 -20.43 -14.61
C THR A 21 -12.82 -21.43 -13.51
N SER A 22 -13.99 -21.24 -12.89
CA SER A 22 -14.50 -22.20 -11.90
C SER A 22 -14.72 -23.62 -12.48
N GLU A 23 -14.98 -23.73 -13.79
CA GLU A 23 -15.11 -25.02 -14.47
C GLU A 23 -13.75 -25.72 -14.61
N GLU A 24 -12.72 -25.00 -15.06
CA GLU A 24 -11.36 -25.54 -15.13
C GLU A 24 -10.83 -25.94 -13.75
N ALA A 25 -11.11 -25.12 -12.72
CA ALA A 25 -10.77 -25.47 -11.35
C ALA A 25 -11.47 -26.75 -10.88
N ALA A 26 -12.74 -26.96 -11.26
CA ALA A 26 -13.46 -28.19 -10.95
C ALA A 26 -12.86 -29.41 -11.68
N ASP A 27 -12.45 -29.24 -12.94
CA ASP A 27 -11.79 -30.30 -13.71
C ASP A 27 -10.42 -30.67 -13.14
N ILE A 28 -9.62 -29.68 -12.71
CA ILE A 28 -8.35 -29.90 -12.02
C ILE A 28 -8.59 -30.60 -10.68
N ALA A 29 -9.57 -30.14 -9.89
CA ALA A 29 -9.92 -30.77 -8.61
C ALA A 29 -10.34 -32.24 -8.80
N LYS A 30 -11.11 -32.53 -9.86
CA LYS A 30 -11.51 -33.88 -10.24
C LYS A 30 -10.31 -34.73 -10.68
N ALA A 31 -9.39 -34.18 -11.46
CA ALA A 31 -8.16 -34.86 -11.86
C ALA A 31 -7.27 -35.20 -10.65
N LEU A 32 -7.26 -34.34 -9.63
CA LEU A 32 -6.59 -34.55 -8.34
C LEU A 32 -7.38 -35.43 -7.38
N ARG A 33 -8.58 -35.89 -7.77
CA ARG A 33 -9.48 -36.74 -6.97
C ARG A 33 -9.90 -36.10 -5.64
N LEU A 34 -10.08 -34.77 -5.63
CA LEU A 34 -10.61 -34.05 -4.48
C LEU A 34 -12.09 -34.36 -4.28
N ASP A 35 -12.47 -34.54 -3.02
CA ASP A 35 -13.85 -34.70 -2.58
C ASP A 35 -14.13 -33.61 -1.55
N PHE A 36 -14.68 -32.48 -1.99
CA PHE A 36 -14.93 -31.31 -1.13
C PHE A 36 -15.87 -31.59 0.04
N ASN A 37 -16.61 -32.71 0.06
CA ASN A 37 -17.40 -33.11 1.23
C ASN A 37 -16.52 -33.66 2.38
N LYS A 38 -15.27 -34.02 2.09
CA LYS A 38 -14.29 -34.53 3.05
C LYS A 38 -13.20 -33.50 3.40
N GLU A 39 -13.11 -32.43 2.62
CA GLU A 39 -12.14 -31.35 2.83
C GLU A 39 -12.74 -30.26 3.73
N LEU A 40 -11.88 -29.47 4.36
CA LEU A 40 -12.28 -28.32 5.19
C LEU A 40 -12.39 -27.01 4.39
N PHE A 41 -12.12 -27.06 3.09
CA PHE A 41 -12.19 -25.95 2.15
C PHE A 41 -13.11 -26.32 0.98
N ASP A 42 -13.58 -25.32 0.24
CA ASP A 42 -14.48 -25.50 -0.89
C ASP A 42 -13.79 -25.30 -2.24
N LEU A 43 -14.52 -25.54 -3.33
CA LEU A 43 -14.04 -25.30 -4.70
C LEU A 43 -13.60 -23.84 -4.89
N LYS A 44 -14.19 -22.90 -4.16
CA LYS A 44 -13.87 -21.48 -4.27
C LYS A 44 -12.46 -21.21 -3.73
N GLN A 45 -12.13 -21.70 -2.53
CA GLN A 45 -10.77 -21.61 -1.99
C GLN A 45 -9.74 -22.26 -2.91
N PHE A 46 -10.09 -23.41 -3.50
CA PHE A 46 -9.22 -24.08 -4.46
C PHE A 46 -9.00 -23.26 -5.74
N ASN A 47 -10.06 -22.65 -6.29
CA ASN A 47 -9.96 -21.81 -7.48
C ASN A 47 -9.16 -20.52 -7.24
N ILE A 48 -9.27 -19.90 -6.06
CA ILE A 48 -8.41 -18.76 -5.68
C ILE A 48 -6.95 -19.20 -5.72
N GLY A 49 -6.63 -20.31 -5.05
CA GLY A 49 -5.26 -20.78 -4.97
C GLY A 49 -4.66 -21.14 -6.32
N LEU A 50 -5.45 -21.72 -7.24
CA LEU A 50 -4.98 -21.97 -8.61
C LEU A 50 -4.54 -20.69 -9.33
N ASN A 51 -5.31 -19.60 -9.21
CA ASN A 51 -4.97 -18.34 -9.85
C ASN A 51 -3.77 -17.64 -9.18
N VAL A 52 -3.62 -17.75 -7.87
CA VAL A 52 -2.45 -17.24 -7.13
C VAL A 52 -1.17 -17.96 -7.54
N GLU A 53 -1.17 -19.30 -7.51
CA GLU A 53 0.01 -20.09 -7.85
C GLU A 53 0.40 -19.94 -9.33
N LEU A 54 -0.57 -19.74 -10.21
CA LEU A 54 -0.31 -19.45 -11.63
C LEU A 54 0.33 -18.07 -11.84
N GLU A 55 -0.14 -17.03 -11.13
CA GLU A 55 0.50 -15.71 -11.19
C GLU A 55 1.97 -15.81 -10.79
N HIS A 56 2.29 -16.51 -9.70
CA HIS A 56 3.67 -16.67 -9.25
C HIS A 56 4.54 -17.47 -10.24
N GLY A 57 3.96 -18.46 -10.92
CA GLY A 57 4.62 -19.15 -12.02
C GLY A 57 4.96 -18.21 -13.17
N SER A 58 3.96 -17.49 -13.70
CA SER A 58 4.11 -16.72 -14.94
C SER A 58 4.80 -15.35 -14.76
N LYS A 59 4.73 -14.75 -13.58
CA LYS A 59 5.23 -13.38 -13.30
C LYS A 59 6.75 -13.27 -13.27
N PHE A 60 7.44 -14.29 -12.74
CA PHE A 60 8.90 -14.30 -12.60
C PHE A 60 9.49 -15.62 -13.08
N SER A 61 10.11 -15.60 -14.26
CA SER A 61 10.62 -16.81 -14.93
C SER A 61 11.68 -17.58 -14.12
N GLU A 62 12.43 -16.88 -13.28
CA GLU A 62 13.49 -17.40 -12.43
C GLU A 62 12.96 -18.28 -11.29
N THR A 63 11.69 -18.10 -10.92
CA THR A 63 11.02 -18.85 -9.85
C THR A 63 9.84 -19.68 -10.36
N ASN A 64 9.65 -19.78 -11.67
CA ASN A 64 8.56 -20.55 -12.26
C ASN A 64 8.82 -22.06 -12.14
N ILE A 65 8.19 -22.70 -11.15
CA ILE A 65 8.31 -24.15 -10.93
C ILE A 65 7.21 -24.96 -11.62
N THR A 66 6.09 -24.33 -11.97
CA THR A 66 4.92 -25.03 -12.53
C THR A 66 4.93 -25.05 -14.06
N ASN A 67 5.57 -24.06 -14.69
CA ASN A 67 5.49 -23.80 -16.12
C ASN A 67 4.03 -23.84 -16.62
N ASP A 68 3.14 -23.23 -15.84
CA ASP A 68 1.70 -23.15 -16.06
C ASP A 68 0.99 -24.52 -16.17
N ASP A 69 1.60 -25.61 -15.68
CA ASP A 69 0.98 -26.94 -15.63
C ASP A 69 -0.19 -26.93 -14.62
N PRO A 70 -1.45 -27.17 -15.04
CA PRO A 70 -2.60 -27.04 -14.16
C PRO A 70 -2.61 -28.05 -13.00
N ILE A 71 -2.05 -29.25 -13.20
CA ILE A 71 -2.04 -30.31 -12.18
C ILE A 71 -0.98 -30.04 -11.13
N LEU A 72 0.20 -29.57 -11.54
CA LEU A 72 1.27 -29.18 -10.63
C LEU A 72 0.86 -27.94 -9.82
N THR A 73 0.26 -26.95 -10.47
CA THR A 73 -0.34 -25.77 -9.82
C THR A 73 -1.35 -26.20 -8.77
N GLY A 74 -2.31 -27.06 -9.13
CA GLY A 74 -3.32 -27.57 -8.20
C GLY A 74 -2.75 -28.39 -7.03
N LYS A 75 -1.61 -29.08 -7.20
CA LYS A 75 -0.93 -29.78 -6.09
C LYS A 75 -0.31 -28.83 -5.08
N ILE A 76 0.27 -27.73 -5.54
CA ILE A 76 0.82 -26.68 -4.66
C ILE A 76 -0.33 -26.01 -3.91
N THR A 77 -1.38 -25.64 -4.63
CA THR A 77 -2.63 -25.12 -4.05
C THR A 77 -3.17 -26.00 -2.93
N LEU A 78 -3.24 -27.31 -3.20
CA LEU A 78 -3.70 -28.29 -2.23
C LEU A 78 -2.76 -28.42 -1.02
N SER A 79 -1.45 -28.25 -1.21
CA SER A 79 -0.49 -28.27 -0.10
C SER A 79 -0.80 -27.18 0.91
N HIS A 80 -1.02 -25.96 0.44
CA HIS A 80 -1.32 -24.81 1.30
C HIS A 80 -2.69 -24.91 1.98
N LEU A 81 -3.72 -25.33 1.25
CA LEU A 81 -5.06 -25.54 1.84
C LEU A 81 -5.10 -26.66 2.90
N ARG A 82 -4.13 -27.57 2.89
CA ARG A 82 -3.97 -28.61 3.92
C ARG A 82 -3.23 -28.13 5.16
N GLU A 83 -2.43 -27.06 5.06
CA GLU A 83 -1.82 -26.44 6.24
C GLU A 83 -2.90 -25.72 7.05
N PHE A 84 -3.76 -24.95 6.38
CA PHE A 84 -4.97 -24.39 6.97
C PHE A 84 -6.03 -24.08 5.88
N PRO A 85 -7.33 -24.29 6.16
CA PRO A 85 -8.36 -24.27 5.11
C PRO A 85 -8.68 -22.89 4.51
N ASP A 86 -8.27 -21.81 5.18
CA ASP A 86 -8.48 -20.41 4.76
C ASP A 86 -7.19 -19.74 4.27
N TYR A 87 -6.20 -20.53 3.85
CA TYR A 87 -4.86 -20.05 3.47
C TYR A 87 -4.88 -18.86 2.52
N TYR A 88 -5.55 -19.02 1.38
CA TYR A 88 -5.52 -18.00 0.35
C TYR A 88 -6.25 -16.74 0.76
N VAL A 89 -7.30 -16.81 1.58
CA VAL A 89 -7.96 -15.61 2.13
C VAL A 89 -6.99 -14.79 2.99
N ARG A 90 -6.16 -15.46 3.79
CA ARG A 90 -5.14 -14.77 4.61
C ARG A 90 -4.03 -14.19 3.75
N LEU A 91 -3.62 -14.93 2.71
CA LEU A 91 -2.61 -14.46 1.77
C LEU A 91 -3.05 -13.19 1.06
N VAL A 92 -4.28 -13.14 0.53
CA VAL A 92 -4.78 -11.93 -0.15
C VAL A 92 -4.70 -10.71 0.78
N LYS A 93 -5.14 -10.86 2.03
CA LYS A 93 -5.05 -9.77 3.01
C LYS A 93 -3.61 -9.32 3.25
N LEU A 94 -2.68 -10.27 3.37
CA LEU A 94 -1.26 -9.98 3.55
C LEU A 94 -0.68 -9.24 2.33
N GLU A 95 -1.03 -9.67 1.12
CA GLU A 95 -0.58 -9.06 -0.13
C GLU A 95 -1.15 -7.66 -0.33
N GLU A 96 -2.43 -7.43 0.02
CA GLU A 96 -3.05 -6.10 0.03
C GLU A 96 -2.32 -5.15 1.00
N GLU A 97 -2.12 -5.58 2.25
CA GLU A 97 -1.38 -4.80 3.25
C GLU A 97 0.05 -4.47 2.78
N ALA A 98 0.71 -5.43 2.11
CA ALA A 98 2.05 -5.26 1.55
C ALA A 98 2.05 -4.30 0.36
N GLU A 99 1.11 -4.43 -0.60
CA GLU A 99 1.03 -3.57 -1.77
C GLU A 99 0.72 -2.13 -1.37
N GLU A 100 -0.18 -1.89 -0.40
CA GLU A 100 -0.43 -0.56 0.16
C GLU A 100 0.85 0.04 0.78
N TYR A 101 1.55 -0.75 1.59
CA TYR A 101 2.80 -0.33 2.22
C TYR A 101 3.88 0.02 1.19
N TRP A 102 4.14 -0.88 0.23
CA TRP A 102 5.19 -0.72 -0.77
C TRP A 102 4.83 0.32 -1.83
N SER A 103 3.56 0.50 -2.18
CA SER A 103 3.13 1.58 -3.07
C SER A 103 3.25 2.97 -2.44
N ARG A 104 3.00 3.09 -1.13
CA ARG A 104 3.29 4.33 -0.39
C ARG A 104 4.78 4.66 -0.41
N LEU A 105 5.66 3.66 -0.29
CA LEU A 105 7.11 3.87 -0.34
C LEU A 105 7.63 4.13 -1.76
N ARG A 106 7.06 3.48 -2.79
CA ARG A 106 7.45 3.66 -4.19
C ARG A 106 7.00 5.01 -4.76
N ASN A 107 5.82 5.47 -4.35
CA ASN A 107 5.20 6.71 -4.82
C ASN A 107 4.82 7.62 -3.63
N PRO A 108 5.81 8.18 -2.90
CA PRO A 108 5.52 9.07 -1.77
C PRO A 108 4.73 10.32 -2.18
N ASP A 109 4.73 10.65 -3.48
CA ASP A 109 4.08 11.83 -4.06
C ASP A 109 2.64 11.56 -4.58
N ASN A 110 2.12 10.32 -4.60
CA ASN A 110 0.80 10.02 -5.19
C ASN A 110 -0.40 10.37 -4.29
N GLU A 111 -0.12 10.84 -3.07
CA GLU A 111 -1.05 11.65 -2.27
C GLU A 111 -0.35 12.95 -1.89
N THR A 112 0.19 13.69 -2.88
CA THR A 112 0.68 15.04 -2.61
C THR A 112 -0.50 15.90 -2.19
N ARG A 113 -0.72 15.99 -0.87
CA ARG A 113 -1.78 16.81 -0.28
C ARG A 113 -1.58 18.26 -0.72
N GLU A 114 -2.61 18.84 -1.32
CA GLU A 114 -2.64 20.27 -1.60
C GLU A 114 -3.01 21.03 -0.34
N PHE A 115 -2.16 21.95 0.08
CA PHE A 115 -2.46 22.89 1.16
C PHE A 115 -2.81 24.25 0.55
N THR A 116 -3.91 24.84 1.01
CA THR A 116 -4.08 26.30 0.85
C THR A 116 -3.22 27.02 1.89
N LEU A 117 -2.90 28.30 1.68
CA LEU A 117 -2.24 29.11 2.72
C LEU A 117 -3.05 29.15 4.03
N SER A 118 -4.38 29.20 3.93
CA SER A 118 -5.26 29.18 5.10
C SER A 118 -5.15 27.86 5.86
N GLU A 119 -5.09 26.75 5.15
CA GLU A 119 -4.93 25.43 5.78
C GLU A 119 -3.54 25.26 6.38
N LEU A 120 -2.49 25.65 5.63
CA LEU A 120 -1.12 25.62 6.11
C LEU A 120 -0.96 26.45 7.40
N SER A 121 -1.63 27.59 7.52
CA SER A 121 -1.59 28.44 8.72
C SER A 121 -2.03 27.75 10.01
N GLN A 122 -2.76 26.63 9.91
CA GLN A 122 -3.17 25.84 11.06
C GLN A 122 -2.06 24.94 11.61
N TYR A 123 -0.95 24.79 10.89
CA TYR A 123 0.20 23.94 11.25
C TYR A 123 1.36 24.77 11.78
N ASP A 124 1.09 25.60 12.78
CA ASP A 124 2.04 26.55 13.38
C ASP A 124 2.73 26.05 14.66
N GLY A 125 2.42 24.82 15.10
CA GLY A 125 2.93 24.26 16.36
C GLY A 125 2.13 24.63 17.61
N THR A 126 1.12 25.49 17.49
CA THR A 126 0.31 25.88 18.65
C THR A 126 -0.71 24.81 19.01
N ALA A 127 -1.12 24.77 20.27
CA ALA A 127 -2.12 23.82 20.78
C ALA A 127 -1.81 22.33 20.48
N GLY A 128 -0.52 21.97 20.38
CA GLY A 128 -0.08 20.60 20.10
C GLY A 128 -0.24 20.16 18.64
N LYS A 129 -0.53 21.09 17.73
CA LYS A 129 -0.57 20.82 16.29
C LYS A 129 0.86 20.63 15.71
N PRO A 130 1.00 19.96 14.55
CA PRO A 130 2.29 19.85 13.87
C PRO A 130 2.83 21.22 13.42
N THR A 131 4.14 21.33 13.17
CA THR A 131 4.77 22.52 12.57
C THR A 131 5.14 22.24 11.11
N TYR A 132 4.44 22.87 10.17
CA TYR A 132 4.71 22.74 8.73
C TYR A 132 5.21 24.05 8.14
N VAL A 133 6.05 23.98 7.11
CA VAL A 133 6.52 25.15 6.35
C VAL A 133 6.47 24.85 4.86
N ALA A 134 6.09 25.83 4.04
CA ALA A 134 6.20 25.71 2.59
C ALA A 134 7.47 26.40 2.08
N VAL A 135 8.21 25.74 1.19
CA VAL A 135 9.38 26.31 0.49
C VAL A 135 9.34 25.84 -0.96
N ASN A 136 9.44 26.77 -1.90
CA ASN A 136 9.35 26.54 -3.35
C ASN A 136 8.10 25.73 -3.75
N GLY A 137 6.98 25.93 -3.05
CA GLY A 137 5.72 25.24 -3.31
C GLY A 137 5.60 23.82 -2.73
N ILE A 138 6.60 23.32 -2.01
CA ILE A 138 6.54 22.03 -1.29
C ILE A 138 6.31 22.30 0.20
N VAL A 139 5.42 21.55 0.83
CA VAL A 139 5.15 21.61 2.27
C VAL A 139 5.96 20.53 2.97
N TYR A 140 6.77 20.95 3.95
CA TYR A 140 7.65 20.10 4.74
C TYR A 140 7.17 20.02 6.18
N ASP A 141 7.25 18.83 6.78
CA ASP A 141 7.04 18.63 8.20
C ASP A 141 8.34 18.90 8.97
N VAL A 142 8.33 19.90 9.85
CA VAL A 142 9.46 20.27 10.71
C VAL A 142 9.16 20.03 12.20
N THR A 143 8.10 19.27 12.52
CA THR A 143 7.63 19.00 13.90
C THR A 143 8.72 18.40 14.78
N ASN A 144 9.50 17.47 14.23
CA ASN A 144 10.56 16.78 14.97
C ASN A 144 11.95 17.42 14.76
N ASN A 145 12.01 18.59 14.12
CA ASN A 145 13.27 19.30 13.92
C ASN A 145 13.59 20.17 15.16
N PRO A 146 14.72 19.94 15.86
CA PRO A 146 15.05 20.70 17.07
C PRO A 146 15.08 22.23 16.89
N ASN A 147 15.42 22.68 15.67
CA ASN A 147 15.47 24.09 15.30
C ASN A 147 14.09 24.76 15.19
N TRP A 148 13.01 23.97 15.21
CA TRP A 148 11.61 24.37 15.08
C TRP A 148 10.76 23.97 16.30
N SER A 149 11.40 23.60 17.41
CA SER A 149 10.75 23.08 18.63
C SER A 149 9.71 24.02 19.26
N SER A 150 9.79 25.32 18.99
CA SER A 150 8.80 26.33 19.43
C SER A 150 7.82 26.77 18.34
N GLY A 151 7.86 26.13 17.16
CA GLY A 151 7.17 26.60 15.96
C GLY A 151 7.79 27.84 15.31
N VAL A 152 8.93 28.30 15.83
CA VAL A 152 9.65 29.49 15.34
C VAL A 152 11.12 29.15 15.11
N HIS A 153 11.67 29.62 14.00
CA HIS A 153 13.09 29.51 13.66
C HIS A 153 13.62 30.90 13.27
N PHE A 154 14.61 31.44 13.98
CA PHE A 154 15.18 32.78 13.70
C PHE A 154 14.16 33.91 13.39
N GLY A 155 13.05 33.94 14.14
CA GLY A 155 12.03 34.98 14.00
C GLY A 155 10.98 34.73 12.91
N VAL A 156 11.09 33.65 12.14
CA VAL A 156 10.03 33.19 11.23
C VAL A 156 9.21 32.09 11.89
N SER A 157 7.89 32.12 11.68
CA SER A 157 6.95 31.16 12.28
C SER A 157 6.51 30.10 11.26
N ALA A 158 6.25 28.90 11.74
CA ALA A 158 5.63 27.82 10.97
C ALA A 158 4.20 28.19 10.51
N GLY A 159 3.64 27.38 9.61
CA GLY A 159 2.33 27.58 9.00
C GLY A 159 2.33 28.58 7.84
N LYS A 160 3.48 28.84 7.22
CA LYS A 160 3.63 29.84 6.15
C LYS A 160 4.44 29.32 4.97
N ASP A 161 4.29 30.00 3.82
CA ASP A 161 5.27 29.95 2.74
C ASP A 161 6.46 30.83 3.12
N LEU A 162 7.60 30.19 3.32
CA LEU A 162 8.86 30.80 3.74
C LEU A 162 9.91 30.73 2.62
N THR A 163 9.47 30.67 1.37
CA THR A 163 10.36 30.56 0.21
C THR A 163 11.40 31.67 0.17
N SER A 164 10.98 32.93 0.37
CA SER A 164 11.89 34.08 0.32
C SER A 164 12.87 34.09 1.49
N GLU A 165 12.40 33.79 2.70
CA GLU A 165 13.21 33.73 3.91
C GLU A 165 14.24 32.60 3.83
N PHE A 166 13.84 31.43 3.32
CA PHE A 166 14.74 30.32 3.08
C PHE A 166 15.84 30.68 2.07
N GLN A 167 15.48 31.30 0.95
CA GLN A 167 16.46 31.71 -0.07
C GLN A 167 17.46 32.74 0.47
N ASN A 168 17.03 33.67 1.33
CA ASN A 168 17.89 34.68 1.91
C ASN A 168 18.86 34.13 2.97
N CYS A 169 18.44 33.13 3.75
CA CYS A 169 19.25 32.59 4.85
C CYS A 169 20.05 31.33 4.48
N HIS A 170 19.52 30.50 3.60
CA HIS A 170 20.08 29.18 3.28
C HIS A 170 20.41 29.00 1.79
N GLY A 171 19.94 29.88 0.90
CA GLY A 171 20.15 29.75 -0.53
C GLY A 171 19.66 28.40 -1.06
N SER A 172 20.49 27.74 -1.89
CA SER A 172 20.23 26.41 -2.45
C SER A 172 20.79 25.26 -1.59
N SER A 173 20.58 25.32 -0.27
CA SER A 173 21.08 24.28 0.64
C SER A 173 20.31 22.96 0.51
N SER A 174 21.01 21.83 0.70
CA SER A 174 20.43 20.47 0.71
C SER A 174 19.66 20.14 2.00
N ILE A 175 19.44 21.11 2.89
CA ILE A 175 18.76 20.90 4.19
C ILE A 175 17.34 20.35 3.97
N LEU A 176 16.65 20.78 2.91
CA LEU A 176 15.28 20.34 2.57
C LEU A 176 15.20 18.88 2.11
N GLU A 177 16.31 18.28 1.65
CA GLU A 177 16.32 16.90 1.13
C GLU A 177 16.06 15.88 2.24
N ASN A 178 16.44 16.21 3.48
CA ASN A 178 16.29 15.33 4.63
C ASN A 178 14.99 15.58 5.42
N LEU A 179 14.17 16.54 5.00
CA LEU A 179 12.90 16.84 5.66
C LEU A 179 11.77 16.01 5.04
N PRO A 180 10.85 15.45 5.85
CA PRO A 180 9.66 14.81 5.33
C PRO A 180 8.82 15.79 4.50
N LYS A 181 8.56 15.44 3.25
CA LYS A 181 7.63 16.16 2.37
C LYS A 181 6.23 15.64 2.65
N VAL A 182 5.29 16.54 2.96
CA VAL A 182 3.91 16.18 3.34
C VAL A 182 2.86 16.75 2.41
N GLY A 183 3.26 17.50 1.38
CA GLY A 183 2.36 17.98 0.34
C GLY A 183 2.95 19.12 -0.49
N VAL A 184 2.08 19.83 -1.20
CA VAL A 184 2.41 21.03 -1.98
C VAL A 184 1.48 22.18 -1.64
N LEU A 185 1.97 23.40 -1.82
CA LEU A 185 1.15 24.59 -1.69
C LEU A 185 0.35 24.81 -2.98
N LYS A 186 -0.98 24.88 -2.85
CA LYS A 186 -1.88 25.20 -3.94
C LYS A 186 -1.67 26.65 -4.38
N LYS A 187 -1.40 26.84 -5.68
CA LYS A 187 -1.22 28.16 -6.31
C LYS A 187 -2.56 28.85 -6.56
#